data_AF-A0A2E3JDA2-F1
#
_entry.id   AF-A0A2E3JDA2-F1
#
_cell.length_a   1.000
_cell.length_b   1.000
_cell.length_c   1.000
_cell.angle_alpha   90.00
_cell.angle_beta   90.00
_cell.angle_gamma   90.00
#
_symmetry.space_group_name_H-M   'P 1'
#
loop_
_entity.id
_entity.type
_entity.pdbx_description
1 polymer ?
#
loop_
_entity_poly.entity_id
_entity_poly.type
_entity_poly.pdbx_seq_one_letter_code
_entity_poly.pdbx_strand_id
1 'polypeptide(L)'
;MRKLIALDMPCGDLFLSSVKTAWDDGDAVLPIDQRLPHETKAEIVSRFRASAVIDGNGKSTLKGATVESGDALVIATSGTTGSPKGVVLTHEAMEASSEITSSALSVRSDSDIWLCCLPVSHIGGFSVISRSIHTGTSLEMHTAFDAFKCEESAQNGVSLVSLVPTALNRVDNTRFRKILVGGSAMPTILPENVVSTYGLTETGSGIVYDGLPLEGVEIEIREGEICVRTPTLFRTYLDQQPEPRNGWFATGDAGHIDGNGKLVVTGRLDDAIITGGEKVWPVVIERHINALQLFHEVIVVGRPDNNWGQSVTAVAIPSDPEKIPTIENLREQLDPFLPRYALPKAIEIVDHLPRNHSGKILRNRI
;
A
#
# COMPACT_ATOMS: atom_id res chain seq x y z
N MET A 1 23.10 1.57 23.39
CA MET A 1 21.89 0.73 23.27
C MET A 1 21.02 1.36 22.20
N ARG A 2 20.71 0.62 21.15
CA ARG A 2 19.88 1.09 20.02
C ARG A 2 18.43 1.20 20.45
N LYS A 3 17.74 2.21 19.94
CA LYS A 3 16.40 2.62 20.37
C LYS A 3 15.45 2.60 19.18
N LEU A 4 14.17 2.38 19.48
CA LEU A 4 13.09 2.77 18.59
C LEU A 4 12.66 4.20 18.91
N ILE A 5 12.76 5.10 17.94
CA ILE A 5 12.42 6.52 18.07
C ILE A 5 11.12 6.79 17.33
N ALA A 6 10.04 7.07 18.06
CA ALA A 6 8.79 7.48 17.45
C ALA A 6 8.88 8.93 16.96
N LEU A 7 8.48 9.18 15.71
CA LEU A 7 8.43 10.50 15.10
C LEU A 7 6.97 10.93 14.98
N ASP A 8 6.49 11.71 15.95
CA ASP A 8 5.13 12.25 15.97
C ASP A 8 5.11 13.70 15.46
N MET A 9 5.37 13.83 14.16
CA MET A 9 5.40 15.10 13.46
C MET A 9 5.06 14.91 11.98
N PRO A 10 4.58 15.96 11.27
CA PRO A 10 4.38 15.90 9.82
C PRO A 10 5.71 15.75 9.07
N CYS A 11 5.62 15.31 7.81
CA CYS A 11 6.76 15.27 6.90
C CYS A 11 7.33 16.68 6.68
N GLY A 12 8.65 16.82 6.67
CA GLY A 12 9.36 18.09 6.55
C GLY A 12 10.82 17.98 7.03
N ASP A 13 11.53 19.11 7.11
CA ASP A 13 12.97 19.14 7.42
C ASP A 13 13.31 18.55 8.79
N LEU A 14 12.49 18.83 9.81
CA LEU A 14 12.68 18.27 11.16
C LEU A 14 12.50 16.74 11.15
N PHE A 15 11.51 16.24 10.39
CA PHE A 15 11.31 14.80 10.24
C PHE A 15 12.52 14.15 9.56
N LEU A 16 12.96 14.71 8.42
CA LEU A 16 14.09 14.17 7.65
C LEU A 16 15.40 14.18 8.46
N SER A 17 15.70 15.28 9.14
CA SER A 17 16.88 15.37 10.01
C SER A 17 16.81 14.42 11.21
N SER A 18 15.62 14.20 11.77
CA SER A 18 15.42 13.20 12.84
C SER A 18 15.63 11.77 12.35
N VAL A 19 15.18 11.45 11.13
CA VAL A 19 15.45 10.14 10.50
C VAL A 19 16.95 9.93 10.31
N LYS A 20 17.64 10.89 9.69
CA LYS A 20 19.10 10.81 9.47
C LYS A 20 19.87 10.64 10.77
N THR A 21 19.57 11.48 11.77
CA THR A 21 20.24 11.41 13.09
C THR A 21 20.02 10.06 13.75
N ALA A 22 18.78 9.54 13.76
CA ALA A 22 18.49 8.22 14.33
C ALA A 22 19.27 7.11 13.60
N TRP A 23 19.29 7.14 12.27
CA TRP A 23 20.01 6.17 11.46
C TRP A 23 21.53 6.22 11.67
N ASP A 24 22.12 7.41 11.76
CA ASP A 24 23.54 7.61 12.06
C ASP A 24 23.92 7.07 13.45
N ASP A 25 23.01 7.18 14.43
CA ASP A 25 23.14 6.62 15.78
C ASP A 25 22.90 5.10 15.82
N GLY A 26 22.46 4.49 14.71
CA GLY A 26 22.06 3.09 14.62
C GLY A 26 20.73 2.77 15.31
N ASP A 27 19.89 3.78 15.53
CA ASP A 27 18.53 3.68 16.04
C ASP A 27 17.52 3.45 14.90
N ALA A 28 16.41 2.78 15.20
CA ALA A 28 15.29 2.62 14.28
C ALA A 28 14.26 3.74 14.49
N VAL A 29 13.54 4.11 13.43
CA VAL A 29 12.45 5.11 13.50
C VAL A 29 11.06 4.48 13.38
N LEU A 30 10.09 5.07 14.07
CA LEU A 30 8.67 4.73 13.99
C LEU A 30 7.88 6.00 13.62
N PRO A 31 7.61 6.26 12.33
CA PRO A 31 6.80 7.40 11.92
C PRO A 31 5.34 7.23 12.35
N ILE A 32 4.80 8.22 13.05
CA ILE A 32 3.42 8.20 13.55
C ILE A 32 2.49 8.93 12.58
N ASP A 33 1.35 8.30 12.25
CA ASP A 33 0.37 8.89 11.34
C ASP A 33 -0.33 10.09 11.98
N GLN A 34 -0.13 11.27 11.39
CA GLN A 34 -0.62 12.54 11.93
C GLN A 34 -2.14 12.70 11.89
N ARG A 35 -2.84 11.81 11.18
CA ARG A 35 -4.32 11.79 11.14
C ARG A 35 -4.95 11.04 12.30
N LEU A 36 -4.16 10.27 13.06
CA LEU A 36 -4.66 9.48 14.17
C LEU A 36 -4.96 10.37 15.39
N PRO A 37 -6.02 10.04 16.16
CA PRO A 37 -6.25 10.65 17.46
C PRO A 37 -5.05 10.46 18.40
N HIS A 38 -4.83 11.43 19.30
CA HIS A 38 -3.73 11.41 20.25
C HIS A 38 -3.64 10.11 21.06
N GLU A 39 -4.77 9.58 21.52
CA GLU A 39 -4.81 8.32 22.27
C GLU A 39 -4.32 7.12 21.44
N THR A 40 -4.72 7.04 20.18
CA THR A 40 -4.26 5.99 19.26
C THR A 40 -2.77 6.10 18.96
N LYS A 41 -2.25 7.34 18.82
CA LYS A 41 -0.80 7.57 18.66
C LYS A 41 -0.04 7.07 19.90
N ALA A 42 -0.50 7.44 21.09
CA ALA A 42 0.09 7.01 22.36
C ALA A 42 0.05 5.47 22.53
N GLU A 43 -1.06 4.83 22.11
CA GLU A 43 -1.19 3.38 22.11
C GLU A 43 -0.14 2.71 21.20
N ILE A 44 0.06 3.22 19.97
CA ILE A 44 1.08 2.70 19.05
C ILE A 44 2.48 2.82 19.65
N VAL A 45 2.82 4.01 20.18
CA VAL A 45 4.11 4.28 20.83
C VAL A 45 4.36 3.33 22.00
N SER A 46 3.34 3.13 22.85
CA SER A 46 3.40 2.23 24.00
C SER A 46 3.53 0.76 23.59
N ARG A 47 2.69 0.32 22.64
CA ARG A 47 2.63 -1.05 22.14
C ARG A 47 3.96 -1.49 21.55
N PHE A 48 4.53 -0.66 20.67
CA PHE A 48 5.83 -0.94 20.04
C PHE A 48 7.02 -0.56 20.92
N ARG A 49 6.76 -0.14 22.17
CA ARG A 49 7.76 0.11 23.21
C ARG A 49 8.84 1.08 22.73
N ALA A 50 8.44 2.16 22.06
CA ALA A 50 9.37 3.20 21.64
C ALA A 50 10.13 3.78 22.85
N SER A 51 11.42 4.01 22.69
CA SER A 51 12.31 4.51 23.74
C SER A 51 12.37 6.04 23.78
N ALA A 52 11.89 6.71 22.74
CA ALA A 52 11.66 8.15 22.73
C ALA A 52 10.56 8.52 21.75
N VAL A 53 9.97 9.69 21.96
CA VAL A 53 9.10 10.38 20.99
C VAL A 53 9.76 11.71 20.65
N ILE A 54 9.82 12.04 19.37
CA ILE A 54 10.19 13.38 18.89
C ILE A 54 8.94 13.97 18.23
N ASP A 55 8.54 15.16 18.68
CA ASP A 55 7.43 15.93 18.14
C ASP A 55 7.84 17.41 17.94
N GLY A 56 6.88 18.28 17.64
CA GLY A 56 7.13 19.73 17.46
C GLY A 56 7.63 20.46 18.71
N ASN A 57 7.54 19.86 19.89
CA ASN A 57 8.01 20.41 21.17
C ASN A 57 9.39 19.85 21.58
N GLY A 58 9.92 18.88 20.84
CA GLY A 58 11.24 18.29 21.07
C GLY A 58 11.20 16.80 21.38
N LYS A 59 12.24 16.30 22.07
CA LYS A 59 12.45 14.88 22.36
C LYS A 59 12.05 14.53 23.79
N SER A 60 11.13 13.59 23.95
CA SER A 60 10.74 12.98 25.22
C SER A 60 11.28 11.56 25.32
N THR A 61 11.97 11.22 26.41
CA THR A 61 12.50 9.85 26.62
C THR A 61 11.49 8.98 27.35
N LEU A 62 11.36 7.72 26.93
CA LEU A 62 10.44 6.73 27.47
C LEU A 62 11.19 5.49 27.98
N LYS A 63 10.51 4.67 28.79
CA LYS A 63 11.00 3.32 29.17
C LYS A 63 10.65 2.30 28.08
N GLY A 64 11.27 2.45 26.91
CA GLY A 64 11.07 1.56 25.78
C GLY A 64 11.90 0.27 25.82
N ALA A 65 11.85 -0.50 24.72
CA ALA A 65 12.73 -1.62 24.46
C ALA A 65 13.86 -1.22 23.51
N THR A 66 14.95 -1.99 23.54
CA THR A 66 16.01 -1.91 22.55
C THR A 66 15.59 -2.59 21.25
N VAL A 67 16.02 -2.04 20.12
CA VAL A 67 15.87 -2.68 18.80
C VAL A 67 17.10 -3.51 18.46
N GLU A 68 16.96 -4.41 17.48
CA GLU A 68 18.05 -5.26 17.03
C GLU A 68 19.08 -4.48 16.19
N SER A 69 20.25 -5.08 16.00
CA SER A 69 21.26 -4.53 15.09
C SER A 69 20.76 -4.46 13.68
N GLY A 70 20.85 -3.28 13.06
CA GLY A 70 20.47 -3.08 11.67
C GLY A 70 19.00 -2.77 11.45
N ASP A 71 18.16 -2.76 12.49
CA ASP A 71 16.78 -2.25 12.39
C ASP A 71 16.82 -0.75 12.04
N ALA A 72 16.13 -0.36 10.96
CA ALA A 72 16.08 1.03 10.48
C ALA A 72 14.70 1.67 10.66
N LEU A 73 13.65 0.89 10.44
CA LEU A 73 12.30 1.40 10.29
C LEU A 73 11.28 0.42 10.87
N VAL A 74 10.32 0.95 11.60
CA VAL A 74 9.10 0.25 11.99
C VAL A 74 7.90 0.98 11.40
N ILE A 75 7.10 0.29 10.59
CA ILE A 75 5.82 0.80 10.08
C ILE A 75 4.67 0.08 10.77
N ALA A 76 3.73 0.86 11.33
CA ALA A 76 2.49 0.36 11.88
C ALA A 76 1.52 0.00 10.73
N THR A 77 1.15 -1.28 10.60
CA THR A 77 0.13 -1.73 9.63
C THR A 77 -1.16 -2.10 10.35
N SER A 78 -2.31 -1.86 9.70
CA SER A 78 -3.60 -2.34 10.20
C SER A 78 -3.70 -3.85 9.95
N GLY A 79 -3.43 -4.65 10.98
CA GLY A 79 -3.61 -6.10 10.89
C GLY A 79 -5.07 -6.48 10.65
N THR A 80 -5.31 -7.63 10.01
CA THR A 80 -6.65 -8.21 9.83
C THR A 80 -7.39 -8.46 11.16
N THR A 81 -6.64 -8.58 12.26
CA THR A 81 -7.12 -8.79 13.63
C THR A 81 -7.55 -7.50 14.35
N GLY A 82 -7.43 -6.33 13.72
CA GLY A 82 -7.84 -5.04 14.29
C GLY A 82 -6.78 -4.33 15.14
N SER A 83 -5.77 -5.04 15.66
CA SER A 83 -4.60 -4.44 16.32
C SER A 83 -3.46 -4.17 15.33
N PRO A 84 -2.73 -3.04 15.46
CA PRO A 84 -1.64 -2.73 14.55
C PRO A 84 -0.46 -3.68 14.73
N LYS A 85 0.16 -4.09 13.61
CA LYS A 85 1.41 -4.86 13.60
C LYS A 85 2.57 -3.91 13.25
N GLY A 86 3.70 -4.04 13.93
CA GLY A 86 4.90 -3.25 13.64
C GLY A 86 5.82 -4.01 12.70
N VAL A 87 5.85 -3.67 11.42
CA VAL A 87 6.74 -4.29 10.42
C VAL A 87 8.14 -3.70 10.57
N VAL A 88 9.14 -4.53 10.86
CA VAL A 88 10.53 -4.11 11.07
C VAL A 88 11.34 -4.31 9.79
N LEU A 89 11.84 -3.21 9.22
CA LEU A 89 12.72 -3.17 8.06
C LEU A 89 14.13 -2.78 8.49
N THR A 90 15.13 -3.47 7.94
CA THR A 90 16.54 -3.21 8.22
C THR A 90 17.09 -2.10 7.32
N HIS A 91 18.25 -1.54 7.69
CA HIS A 91 18.98 -0.60 6.84
C HIS A 91 19.30 -1.22 5.47
N GLU A 92 19.78 -2.47 5.48
CA GLU A 92 20.09 -3.24 4.25
C GLU A 92 18.84 -3.40 3.36
N ALA A 93 17.68 -3.71 3.94
CA ALA A 93 16.44 -3.85 3.18
C ALA A 93 15.96 -2.51 2.58
N MET A 94 16.12 -1.41 3.32
CA MET A 94 15.74 -0.06 2.85
C MET A 94 16.69 0.47 1.78
N GLU A 95 17.98 0.19 1.90
CA GLU A 95 18.99 0.49 0.89
C GLU A 95 18.72 -0.30 -0.39
N ALA A 96 18.55 -1.64 -0.29
CA ALA A 96 18.21 -2.48 -1.43
C ALA A 96 16.91 -2.03 -2.13
N SER A 97 15.86 -1.69 -1.36
CA SER A 97 14.60 -1.17 -1.90
C SER A 97 14.81 0.13 -2.67
N SER A 98 15.71 1.00 -2.18
CA SER A 98 16.06 2.27 -2.81
C SER A 98 16.83 2.07 -4.11
N GLU A 99 17.83 1.20 -4.12
CA GLU A 99 18.66 0.91 -5.29
C GLU A 99 17.87 0.23 -6.41
N ILE A 100 17.12 -0.83 -6.07
CA ILE A 100 16.33 -1.60 -7.03
C ILE A 100 15.27 -0.70 -7.70
N THR A 101 14.59 0.15 -6.92
CA THR A 101 13.63 1.13 -7.48
C THR A 101 14.33 2.14 -8.39
N SER A 102 15.46 2.70 -7.96
CA SER A 102 16.20 3.70 -8.73
C SER A 102 16.72 3.13 -10.06
N SER A 103 17.21 1.89 -10.05
CA SER A 103 17.61 1.15 -11.25
C SER A 103 16.43 0.93 -12.20
N ALA A 104 15.32 0.40 -11.68
CA ALA A 104 14.11 0.10 -12.46
C ALA A 104 13.50 1.33 -13.15
N LEU A 105 13.60 2.51 -12.52
CA LEU A 105 13.10 3.78 -13.06
C LEU A 105 14.16 4.57 -13.83
N SER A 106 15.40 4.07 -13.89
CA SER A 106 16.55 4.78 -14.44
C SER A 106 16.65 6.19 -13.86
N VAL A 107 16.63 6.29 -12.53
CA VAL A 107 16.72 7.56 -11.80
C VAL A 107 18.07 8.21 -12.04
N ARG A 108 18.04 9.51 -12.34
CA ARG A 108 19.23 10.33 -12.55
C ARG A 108 19.40 11.23 -11.34
N SER A 109 20.27 10.87 -10.41
CA SER A 109 20.42 11.59 -9.14
C SER A 109 20.86 13.05 -9.29
N ASP A 110 21.42 13.42 -10.45
CA ASP A 110 21.86 14.78 -10.77
C ASP A 110 20.75 15.72 -11.28
N SER A 111 19.60 15.17 -11.69
CA SER A 111 18.57 15.91 -12.43
C SER A 111 17.14 15.53 -12.05
N ASP A 112 16.92 14.33 -11.51
CA ASP A 112 15.61 13.95 -10.99
C ASP A 112 15.40 14.48 -9.56
N ILE A 113 14.14 14.83 -9.29
CA ILE A 113 13.69 15.24 -7.96
C ILE A 113 12.46 14.40 -7.63
N TRP A 114 12.53 13.70 -6.50
CA TRP A 114 11.41 12.98 -5.93
C TRP A 114 10.48 13.92 -5.18
N LEU A 115 9.18 13.75 -5.34
CA LEU A 115 8.16 14.34 -4.50
C LEU A 115 7.59 13.31 -3.52
N CYS A 116 7.73 13.59 -2.24
CA CYS A 116 7.06 12.88 -1.15
C CYS A 116 5.80 13.64 -0.74
N CYS A 117 4.64 13.25 -1.27
CA CYS A 117 3.34 13.82 -0.91
C CYS A 117 2.37 12.81 -0.25
N LEU A 118 2.83 11.58 -0.02
CA LEU A 118 2.09 10.54 0.70
C LEU A 118 2.51 10.51 2.18
N PRO A 119 1.64 10.04 3.10
CA PRO A 119 2.00 10.02 4.52
C PRO A 119 3.18 9.08 4.79
N VAL A 120 4.18 9.60 5.51
CA VAL A 120 5.44 8.92 5.86
C VAL A 120 5.29 7.82 6.91
N SER A 121 4.11 7.72 7.53
CA SER A 121 3.69 6.58 8.37
C SER A 121 3.33 5.32 7.59
N HIS A 122 3.29 5.40 6.26
CA HIS A 122 3.13 4.25 5.36
C HIS A 122 4.41 4.08 4.53
N ILE A 123 4.73 2.83 4.16
CA ILE A 123 5.94 2.54 3.38
C ILE A 123 5.98 3.30 2.04
N GLY A 124 4.81 3.58 1.45
CA GLY A 124 4.69 4.33 0.19
C GLY A 124 5.24 5.77 0.29
N GLY A 125 5.04 6.45 1.43
CA GLY A 125 5.62 7.77 1.67
C GLY A 125 7.07 7.66 2.16
N PHE A 126 7.33 6.80 3.13
CA PHE A 126 8.66 6.68 3.73
C PHE A 126 9.73 6.21 2.73
N SER A 127 9.38 5.30 1.81
CA SER A 127 10.33 4.81 0.80
C SER A 127 10.83 5.92 -0.14
N VAL A 128 10.06 6.99 -0.36
CA VAL A 128 10.53 8.16 -1.14
C VAL A 128 11.65 8.90 -0.39
N ILE A 129 11.50 9.07 0.93
CA ILE A 129 12.55 9.64 1.79
C ILE A 129 13.79 8.74 1.79
N SER A 130 13.59 7.43 1.99
CA SER A 130 14.68 6.46 2.01
C SER A 130 15.47 6.46 0.69
N ARG A 131 14.79 6.51 -0.47
CA ARG A 131 15.44 6.63 -1.79
C ARG A 131 16.34 7.86 -1.86
N SER A 132 15.85 9.02 -1.40
CA SER A 132 16.66 10.24 -1.38
C SER A 132 17.90 10.11 -0.50
N ILE A 133 17.74 9.53 0.70
CA ILE A 133 18.87 9.33 1.64
C ILE A 133 19.93 8.39 1.05
N HIS A 134 19.55 7.24 0.50
CA HIS A 134 20.50 6.24 0.02
C HIS A 134 21.09 6.56 -1.35
N THR A 135 20.30 7.15 -2.26
CA THR A 135 20.76 7.38 -3.66
C THR A 135 21.29 8.79 -3.90
N GLY A 136 21.13 9.69 -2.92
CA GLY A 136 21.47 11.11 -3.07
C GLY A 136 20.56 11.89 -4.02
N THR A 137 19.46 11.30 -4.49
CA THR A 137 18.48 11.98 -5.34
C THR A 137 17.78 13.09 -4.56
N SER A 138 17.62 14.26 -5.19
CA SER A 138 16.93 15.42 -4.60
C SER A 138 15.48 15.08 -4.20
N LEU A 139 14.99 15.73 -3.14
CA LEU A 139 13.70 15.46 -2.53
C LEU A 139 12.95 16.76 -2.21
N GLU A 140 11.71 16.82 -2.66
CA GLU A 140 10.71 17.78 -2.19
C GLU A 140 9.67 17.05 -1.33
N MET A 141 9.26 17.65 -0.21
CA MET A 141 8.33 17.04 0.75
C MET A 141 7.10 17.93 0.94
N HIS A 142 5.92 17.32 0.82
CA HIS A 142 4.66 17.94 1.21
C HIS A 142 4.14 17.25 2.48
N THR A 143 3.49 18.03 3.35
CA THR A 143 2.90 17.50 4.59
C THR A 143 1.72 16.56 4.33
N ALA A 144 1.02 16.76 3.21
CA ALA A 144 -0.09 15.95 2.72
C ALA A 144 -0.23 16.11 1.20
N PHE A 145 -0.96 15.19 0.56
CA PHE A 145 -1.28 15.28 -0.84
C PHE A 145 -2.22 16.45 -1.14
N ASP A 146 -1.79 17.32 -2.05
CA ASP A 146 -2.58 18.38 -2.65
C ASP A 146 -2.28 18.40 -4.15
N ALA A 147 -3.31 18.22 -4.97
CA ALA A 147 -3.13 18.08 -6.43
C ALA A 147 -2.51 19.32 -7.07
N PHE A 148 -2.96 20.51 -6.66
CA PHE A 148 -2.46 21.77 -7.21
C PHE A 148 -0.98 21.96 -6.86
N LYS A 149 -0.61 21.69 -5.60
CA LYS A 149 0.80 21.78 -5.18
C LYS A 149 1.67 20.75 -5.89
N CYS A 150 1.19 19.52 -6.07
CA CYS A 150 1.94 18.49 -6.80
C CYS A 150 2.23 18.94 -8.25
N GLU A 151 1.25 19.57 -8.91
CA GLU A 151 1.43 20.10 -10.26
C GLU A 151 2.36 21.31 -10.31
N GLU A 152 2.29 22.19 -9.31
CA GLU A 152 3.23 23.32 -9.16
C GLU A 152 4.67 22.80 -8.95
N SER A 153 4.88 21.81 -8.09
CA SER A 153 6.19 21.17 -7.91
C SER A 153 6.71 20.57 -9.21
N ALA A 154 5.84 19.88 -9.97
CA ALA A 154 6.21 19.31 -11.26
C ALA A 154 6.62 20.39 -12.28
N GLN A 155 5.91 21.52 -12.31
CA GLN A 155 6.29 22.68 -13.12
C GLN A 155 7.66 23.25 -12.72
N ASN A 156 8.00 23.17 -11.44
CA ASN A 156 9.26 23.65 -10.87
C ASN A 156 10.40 22.61 -10.93
N GLY A 157 10.22 21.49 -11.64
CA GLY A 157 11.27 20.53 -11.95
C GLY A 157 11.17 19.20 -11.20
N VAL A 158 10.17 18.99 -10.35
CA VAL A 158 9.89 17.65 -9.80
C VAL A 158 9.59 16.69 -10.94
N SER A 159 10.34 15.59 -11.01
CA SER A 159 10.25 14.63 -12.11
C SER A 159 9.67 13.28 -11.70
N LEU A 160 9.73 12.92 -10.41
CA LEU A 160 9.33 11.60 -9.89
C LEU A 160 8.34 11.74 -8.74
N VAL A 161 7.28 10.93 -8.73
CA VAL A 161 6.31 10.92 -7.62
C VAL A 161 5.72 9.52 -7.42
N SER A 162 5.42 9.17 -6.16
CA SER A 162 4.62 7.99 -5.84
C SER A 162 3.20 8.43 -5.47
N LEU A 163 2.19 7.83 -6.09
CA LEU A 163 0.78 8.17 -5.91
C LEU A 163 -0.05 6.91 -5.65
N VAL A 164 -1.24 7.11 -5.07
CA VAL A 164 -2.31 6.10 -5.10
C VAL A 164 -3.23 6.37 -6.30
N PRO A 165 -4.00 5.38 -6.81
CA PRO A 165 -4.85 5.56 -7.99
C PRO A 165 -5.81 6.76 -7.91
N THR A 166 -6.39 7.03 -6.73
CA THR A 166 -7.27 8.19 -6.54
C THR A 166 -6.54 9.53 -6.64
N ALA A 167 -5.26 9.58 -6.27
CA ALA A 167 -4.42 10.76 -6.39
C ALA A 167 -3.94 10.96 -7.83
N LEU A 168 -3.60 9.87 -8.54
CA LEU A 168 -3.25 9.90 -9.97
C LEU A 168 -4.35 10.56 -10.81
N ASN A 169 -5.62 10.23 -10.56
CA ASN A 169 -6.76 10.77 -11.30
C ASN A 169 -7.01 12.27 -11.06
N ARG A 170 -6.32 12.88 -10.08
CA ARG A 170 -6.50 14.27 -9.68
C ARG A 170 -5.38 15.18 -10.16
N VAL A 171 -4.34 14.63 -10.79
CA VAL A 171 -3.18 15.39 -11.26
C VAL A 171 -2.98 15.23 -12.76
N ASP A 172 -2.46 16.26 -13.41
CA ASP A 172 -1.90 16.17 -14.75
C ASP A 172 -0.61 15.32 -14.74
N ASN A 173 -0.79 14.03 -15.00
CA ASN A 173 0.29 13.04 -14.98
C ASN A 173 1.37 13.31 -16.04
N THR A 174 1.09 14.08 -17.10
CA THR A 174 2.06 14.34 -18.18
C THR A 174 3.24 15.21 -17.73
N ARG A 175 3.12 15.86 -16.57
CA ARG A 175 4.15 16.73 -15.99
C ARG A 175 5.30 15.98 -15.33
N PHE A 176 5.11 14.70 -15.03
CA PHE A 176 6.12 13.88 -14.37
C PHE A 176 6.83 12.97 -15.37
N ARG A 177 8.13 12.76 -15.19
CA ARG A 177 8.91 11.79 -15.97
C ARG A 177 8.45 10.37 -15.69
N LYS A 178 8.28 10.03 -14.40
CA LYS A 178 7.77 8.73 -13.96
C LYS A 178 6.89 8.88 -12.73
N ILE A 179 5.80 8.13 -12.70
CA ILE A 179 4.88 8.04 -11.58
C ILE A 179 4.81 6.57 -11.15
N LEU A 180 5.14 6.29 -9.90
CA LEU A 180 4.82 4.99 -9.31
C LEU A 180 3.40 5.03 -8.76
N VAL A 181 2.59 4.02 -9.09
CA VAL A 181 1.22 3.91 -8.57
C VAL A 181 1.00 2.54 -7.97
N GLY A 182 0.46 2.49 -6.75
CA GLY A 182 0.21 1.24 -6.05
C GLY A 182 -0.66 1.40 -4.80
N GLY A 183 -0.76 0.33 -4.02
CA GLY A 183 -1.51 0.30 -2.75
C GLY A 183 -3.01 0.02 -2.88
N SER A 184 -3.54 -0.12 -4.10
CA SER A 184 -4.93 -0.55 -4.35
C SER A 184 -5.11 -1.12 -5.75
N ALA A 185 -6.34 -1.53 -6.08
CA ALA A 185 -6.70 -1.97 -7.43
C ALA A 185 -6.34 -0.89 -8.47
N MET A 186 -5.69 -1.32 -9.55
CA MET A 186 -5.18 -0.44 -10.60
C MET A 186 -6.21 -0.24 -11.71
N PRO A 187 -6.26 0.95 -12.34
CA PRO A 187 -6.93 1.15 -13.62
C PRO A 187 -6.38 0.19 -14.69
N THR A 188 -7.23 -0.23 -15.63
CA THR A 188 -6.91 -1.21 -16.67
C THR A 188 -5.96 -0.67 -17.74
N ILE A 189 -5.91 0.66 -17.91
CA ILE A 189 -5.05 1.34 -18.88
C ILE A 189 -4.33 2.46 -18.14
N LEU A 190 -3.00 2.47 -18.23
CA LEU A 190 -2.15 3.47 -17.60
C LEU A 190 -1.35 4.22 -18.67
N PRO A 191 -1.10 5.53 -18.49
CA PRO A 191 -0.15 6.28 -19.31
C PRO A 191 1.25 5.65 -19.28
N GLU A 192 2.06 5.85 -20.33
CA GLU A 192 3.41 5.24 -20.46
C GLU A 192 4.41 5.66 -19.36
N ASN A 193 4.23 6.86 -18.82
CA ASN A 193 5.05 7.35 -17.71
C ASN A 193 4.56 6.86 -16.33
N VAL A 194 3.45 6.12 -16.27
CA VAL A 194 2.89 5.57 -15.04
C VAL A 194 3.23 4.09 -14.94
N VAL A 195 3.90 3.72 -13.85
CA VAL A 195 4.33 2.35 -13.55
C VAL A 195 3.45 1.81 -12.43
N SER A 196 2.72 0.74 -12.72
CA SER A 196 1.95 0.02 -11.72
C SER A 196 2.88 -0.78 -10.82
N THR A 197 2.60 -0.79 -9.51
CA THR A 197 3.46 -1.45 -8.53
C THR A 197 2.66 -2.40 -7.65
N TYR A 198 3.24 -3.56 -7.39
CA TYR A 198 2.80 -4.49 -6.35
C TYR A 198 3.91 -4.65 -5.30
N GLY A 199 3.50 -4.59 -4.04
CA GLY A 199 4.36 -4.72 -2.88
C GLY A 199 3.58 -4.41 -1.61
N LEU A 200 4.23 -4.65 -0.48
CA LEU A 200 3.68 -4.58 0.86
C LEU A 200 4.60 -3.74 1.73
N THR A 201 4.15 -3.44 2.95
CA THR A 201 5.06 -2.90 3.97
C THR A 201 6.19 -3.89 4.24
N GLU A 202 5.87 -5.18 4.26
CA GLU A 202 6.76 -6.30 4.49
C GLU A 202 7.81 -6.50 3.40
N THR A 203 7.66 -5.86 2.24
CA THR A 203 8.63 -5.94 1.14
C THR A 203 9.43 -4.65 0.98
N GLY A 204 9.34 -3.70 1.92
CA GLY A 204 10.13 -2.47 1.92
C GLY A 204 9.77 -1.45 0.84
N SER A 205 8.86 -1.78 -0.09
CA SER A 205 8.07 -0.96 -1.01
C SER A 205 7.55 -1.87 -2.15
N GLY A 206 7.33 -1.33 -3.35
CA GLY A 206 6.97 -2.11 -4.53
C GLY A 206 8.13 -2.97 -5.04
N ILE A 207 7.85 -4.25 -5.30
CA ILE A 207 8.83 -5.25 -5.76
C ILE A 207 8.48 -5.86 -7.12
N VAL A 208 7.31 -5.54 -7.67
CA VAL A 208 6.84 -5.97 -8.99
C VAL A 208 6.28 -4.77 -9.72
N TYR A 209 6.86 -4.41 -10.87
CA TYR A 209 6.48 -3.25 -11.67
C TYR A 209 5.89 -3.70 -13.01
N ASP A 210 4.69 -3.24 -13.34
CA ASP A 210 3.94 -3.64 -14.55
C ASP A 210 3.78 -5.15 -14.74
N GLY A 211 3.65 -5.85 -13.61
CA GLY A 211 3.52 -7.30 -13.50
C GLY A 211 4.86 -8.04 -13.53
N LEU A 212 6.00 -7.37 -13.68
CA LEU A 212 7.31 -7.98 -13.76
C LEU A 212 8.09 -7.82 -12.44
N PRO A 213 8.68 -8.89 -11.88
CA PRO A 213 9.53 -8.77 -10.70
C PRO A 213 10.73 -7.87 -10.97
N LEU A 214 11.10 -7.06 -9.99
CA LEU A 214 12.33 -6.28 -10.03
C LEU A 214 13.57 -7.17 -9.83
N GLU A 215 14.75 -6.61 -10.05
CA GLU A 215 16.02 -7.31 -9.86
C GLU A 215 16.12 -7.91 -8.45
N GLY A 216 16.55 -9.17 -8.35
CA GLY A 216 16.67 -9.89 -7.08
C GLY A 216 15.35 -10.33 -6.45
N VAL A 217 14.21 -10.09 -7.11
CA VAL A 217 12.89 -10.53 -6.64
C VAL A 217 12.51 -11.86 -7.28
N GLU A 218 12.23 -12.84 -6.43
CA GLU A 218 11.71 -14.15 -6.81
C GLU A 218 10.27 -14.31 -6.34
N ILE A 219 9.44 -14.90 -7.21
CA ILE A 219 8.00 -15.09 -6.97
C ILE A 219 7.67 -16.55 -7.21
N GLU A 220 6.92 -17.15 -6.29
CA GLU A 220 6.36 -18.49 -6.41
C GLU A 220 4.88 -18.47 -6.05
N ILE A 221 4.05 -19.17 -6.82
CA ILE A 221 2.62 -19.33 -6.50
C ILE A 221 2.43 -20.67 -5.79
N ARG A 222 2.14 -20.63 -4.48
CA ARG A 222 1.92 -21.83 -3.65
C ARG A 222 0.46 -21.91 -3.24
N GLU A 223 -0.26 -22.92 -3.72
CA GLU A 223 -1.69 -23.08 -3.45
C GLU A 223 -2.55 -21.83 -3.80
N GLY A 224 -2.11 -21.05 -4.79
CA GLY A 224 -2.74 -19.80 -5.20
C GLY A 224 -2.28 -18.56 -4.43
N GLU A 225 -1.44 -18.71 -3.40
CA GLU A 225 -0.79 -17.63 -2.66
C GLU A 225 0.47 -17.14 -3.37
N ILE A 226 0.65 -15.82 -3.41
CA ILE A 226 1.89 -15.19 -3.85
C ILE A 226 2.91 -15.32 -2.71
N CYS A 227 3.96 -16.10 -2.93
CA CYS A 227 5.13 -16.16 -2.06
C CYS A 227 6.26 -15.38 -2.71
N VAL A 228 6.99 -14.58 -1.94
CA VAL A 228 8.09 -13.75 -2.45
C VAL A 228 9.38 -13.97 -1.67
N ARG A 229 10.51 -13.87 -2.37
CA ARG A 229 11.85 -13.77 -1.77
C ARG A 229 12.56 -12.59 -2.43
N THR A 230 13.01 -11.64 -1.62
CA THR A 230 13.61 -10.39 -2.09
C THR A 230 14.61 -9.87 -1.05
N PRO A 231 15.70 -9.20 -1.45
CA PRO A 231 16.60 -8.51 -0.52
C PRO A 231 15.90 -7.41 0.31
N THR A 232 14.71 -6.99 -0.11
CA THR A 232 13.94 -5.91 0.53
C THR A 232 12.98 -6.41 1.62
N LEU A 233 12.98 -7.71 1.93
CA LEU A 233 12.07 -8.27 2.92
C LEU A 233 12.32 -7.67 4.31
N PHE A 234 11.22 -7.38 5.00
CA PHE A 234 11.21 -7.11 6.42
C PHE A 234 11.87 -8.26 7.19
N ARG A 235 12.45 -7.91 8.34
CA ARG A 235 13.06 -8.88 9.24
C ARG A 235 12.00 -9.66 10.02
N THR A 236 11.07 -8.93 10.63
CA THR A 236 10.07 -9.51 11.55
C THR A 236 8.93 -8.55 11.84
N TYR A 237 7.88 -9.00 12.52
CA TYR A 237 6.94 -8.11 13.20
C TYR A 237 7.32 -7.95 14.68
N LEU A 238 7.22 -6.75 15.25
CA LEU A 238 7.57 -6.49 16.66
C LEU A 238 6.80 -7.38 17.67
N ASP A 239 5.57 -7.78 17.33
CA ASP A 239 4.68 -8.53 18.24
C ASP A 239 4.43 -9.99 17.82
N GLN A 240 4.89 -10.42 16.63
CA GLN A 240 4.52 -11.72 16.05
C GLN A 240 5.64 -12.33 15.18
N GLN A 241 5.77 -13.65 15.22
CA GLN A 241 6.35 -14.44 14.13
C GLN A 241 5.23 -14.85 13.16
N PRO A 242 5.48 -14.87 11.83
CA PRO A 242 6.67 -15.47 11.24
C PRO A 242 7.60 -14.46 10.56
N GLU A 243 8.89 -14.60 10.85
CA GLU A 243 9.96 -14.15 9.97
C GLU A 243 9.87 -14.93 8.63
N PRO A 244 10.38 -14.38 7.52
CA PRO A 244 10.47 -15.12 6.26
C PRO A 244 11.15 -16.49 6.46
N ARG A 245 10.45 -17.59 6.18
CA ARG A 245 11.00 -18.94 6.37
C ARG A 245 11.87 -19.31 5.17
N ASN A 246 13.14 -19.61 5.41
CA ASN A 246 14.12 -19.87 4.35
C ASN A 246 14.16 -18.74 3.30
N GLY A 247 13.97 -17.50 3.74
CA GLY A 247 13.93 -16.31 2.87
C GLY A 247 12.65 -16.10 2.08
N TRP A 248 11.65 -16.99 2.19
CA TRP A 248 10.34 -16.81 1.54
C TRP A 248 9.32 -16.23 2.51
N PHE A 249 8.56 -15.25 2.02
CA PHE A 249 7.44 -14.64 2.71
C PHE A 249 6.14 -14.93 1.98
N ALA A 250 5.17 -15.48 2.70
CA ALA A 250 3.81 -15.72 2.24
C ALA A 250 3.00 -14.42 2.45
N THR A 251 2.52 -13.80 1.36
CA THR A 251 1.99 -12.43 1.42
C THR A 251 0.56 -12.34 1.96
N GLY A 252 -0.17 -13.46 1.97
CA GLY A 252 -1.61 -13.50 2.14
C GLY A 252 -2.39 -12.99 0.92
N ASP A 253 -1.72 -12.65 -0.18
CA ASP A 253 -2.33 -12.23 -1.44
C ASP A 253 -2.44 -13.42 -2.39
N ALA A 254 -3.57 -13.50 -3.08
CA ALA A 254 -3.80 -14.45 -4.14
C ALA A 254 -3.33 -13.90 -5.49
N GLY A 255 -2.83 -14.77 -6.35
CA GLY A 255 -2.44 -14.40 -7.71
C GLY A 255 -1.98 -15.57 -8.55
N HIS A 256 -1.62 -15.27 -9.80
CA HIS A 256 -1.04 -16.23 -10.74
C HIS A 256 -0.08 -15.53 -11.70
N ILE A 257 0.73 -16.31 -12.42
CA ILE A 257 1.54 -15.82 -13.53
C ILE A 257 0.77 -16.06 -14.83
N ASP A 258 0.58 -15.02 -15.64
CA ASP A 258 -0.13 -15.13 -16.92
C ASP A 258 0.74 -15.75 -18.03
N GLY A 259 0.16 -15.94 -19.22
CA GLY A 259 0.87 -16.50 -20.37
C GLY A 259 2.05 -15.67 -20.89
N ASN A 260 2.19 -14.42 -20.44
CA ASN A 260 3.30 -13.52 -20.76
C ASN A 260 4.35 -13.46 -19.64
N GLY A 261 4.22 -14.28 -18.59
CA GLY A 261 5.14 -14.27 -17.46
C GLY A 261 4.89 -13.13 -16.46
N LYS A 262 3.76 -12.43 -16.54
CA LYS A 262 3.42 -11.33 -15.62
C LYS A 262 2.64 -11.83 -14.41
N LEU A 263 2.97 -11.30 -13.25
CA LEU A 263 2.17 -11.47 -12.04
C LEU A 263 0.84 -10.75 -12.17
N VAL A 264 -0.24 -11.50 -11.98
CA VAL A 264 -1.60 -11.01 -11.85
C VAL A 264 -2.06 -11.23 -10.41
N VAL A 265 -2.19 -10.14 -9.66
CA VAL A 265 -2.73 -10.16 -8.29
C VAL A 265 -4.25 -10.20 -8.35
N THR A 266 -4.85 -11.20 -7.72
CA THR A 266 -6.31 -11.40 -7.72
C THR A 266 -6.97 -10.94 -6.43
N GLY A 267 -6.24 -10.64 -5.36
CA GLY A 267 -6.79 -10.07 -4.12
C GLY A 267 -6.17 -10.66 -2.86
N ARG A 268 -6.86 -10.58 -1.71
CA ARG A 268 -6.45 -11.28 -0.48
C ARG A 268 -7.02 -12.68 -0.46
N LEU A 269 -6.27 -13.66 0.04
CA LEU A 269 -6.77 -15.03 0.24
C LEU A 269 -7.97 -15.05 1.20
N ASP A 270 -7.88 -14.30 2.29
CA ASP A 270 -8.93 -14.24 3.32
C ASP A 270 -10.20 -13.49 2.85
N ASP A 271 -10.12 -12.75 1.73
CA ASP A 271 -11.27 -12.06 1.14
C ASP A 271 -12.04 -12.95 0.13
N ALA A 272 -11.57 -14.17 -0.15
CA ALA A 272 -12.19 -15.02 -1.16
C ALA A 272 -13.64 -15.38 -0.78
N ILE A 273 -14.56 -15.16 -1.72
CA ILE A 273 -15.95 -15.60 -1.64
C ILE A 273 -16.00 -17.04 -2.15
N ILE A 274 -16.56 -17.95 -1.37
CA ILE A 274 -16.79 -19.34 -1.78
C ILE A 274 -18.24 -19.46 -2.24
N THR A 275 -18.47 -19.48 -3.55
CA THR A 275 -19.81 -19.52 -4.17
C THR A 275 -19.95 -20.76 -5.06
N GLY A 276 -20.87 -21.66 -4.73
CA GLY A 276 -21.09 -22.89 -5.49
C GLY A 276 -19.88 -23.82 -5.56
N GLY A 277 -19.01 -23.79 -4.54
CA GLY A 277 -17.75 -24.55 -4.51
C GLY A 277 -16.56 -23.86 -5.20
N GLU A 278 -16.79 -22.72 -5.85
CA GLU A 278 -15.74 -21.95 -6.54
C GLU A 278 -15.21 -20.81 -5.66
N LYS A 279 -13.90 -20.57 -5.71
CA LYS A 279 -13.27 -19.40 -5.09
C LYS A 279 -13.32 -18.22 -6.04
N VAL A 280 -13.92 -17.14 -5.57
CA VAL A 280 -14.09 -15.90 -6.31
C VAL A 280 -13.51 -14.76 -5.49
N TRP A 281 -12.57 -14.02 -6.07
CA TRP A 281 -11.99 -12.87 -5.38
C TRP A 281 -12.80 -11.60 -5.68
N PRO A 282 -13.33 -10.93 -4.64
CA PRO A 282 -14.12 -9.71 -4.80
C PRO A 282 -13.47 -8.65 -5.68
N VAL A 283 -12.18 -8.39 -5.46
CA VAL A 283 -11.47 -7.30 -6.16
C VAL A 283 -11.37 -7.50 -7.67
N VAL A 284 -11.38 -8.75 -8.15
CA VAL A 284 -11.44 -9.04 -9.59
C VAL A 284 -12.76 -8.54 -10.15
N ILE A 285 -13.86 -8.81 -9.48
CA ILE A 285 -15.20 -8.38 -9.88
C ILE A 285 -15.32 -6.87 -9.76
N GLU A 286 -14.88 -6.30 -8.63
CA GLU A 286 -14.87 -4.84 -8.37
C GLU A 286 -14.15 -4.08 -9.49
N ARG A 287 -13.01 -4.61 -9.99
CA ARG A 287 -12.28 -4.00 -11.11
C ARG A 287 -13.13 -3.91 -12.38
N HIS A 288 -13.85 -4.98 -12.73
CA HIS A 288 -14.73 -4.97 -13.91
C HIS A 288 -15.95 -4.08 -13.69
N ILE A 289 -16.55 -4.05 -12.49
CA ILE A 289 -17.66 -3.14 -12.19
C ILE A 289 -17.21 -1.67 -12.26
N ASN A 290 -16.06 -1.33 -11.68
CA ASN A 290 -15.51 0.03 -11.70
C ASN A 290 -15.26 0.54 -13.13
N ALA A 291 -14.85 -0.35 -14.04
CA ALA A 291 -14.65 0.00 -15.45
C ALA A 291 -15.95 0.42 -16.17
N LEU A 292 -17.12 0.01 -15.67
CA LEU A 292 -18.42 0.38 -16.24
C LEU A 292 -18.89 1.78 -15.79
N GLN A 293 -18.25 2.37 -14.77
CA GLN A 293 -18.58 3.69 -14.21
C GLN A 293 -20.04 3.86 -13.73
N LEU A 294 -20.74 2.76 -13.45
CA LEU A 294 -22.15 2.74 -13.00
C LEU A 294 -22.31 3.18 -11.53
N PHE A 295 -21.25 3.07 -10.74
CA PHE A 295 -21.24 3.37 -9.32
C PHE A 295 -20.11 4.35 -8.98
N HIS A 296 -20.38 5.27 -8.06
CA HIS A 296 -19.36 6.15 -7.49
C HIS A 296 -18.38 5.31 -6.66
N GLU A 297 -18.90 4.35 -5.89
CA GLU A 297 -18.10 3.36 -5.17
C GLU A 297 -18.80 2.00 -5.20
N VAL A 298 -18.02 0.93 -5.29
CA VAL A 298 -18.52 -0.45 -5.16
C VAL A 298 -17.52 -1.30 -4.39
N ILE A 299 -18.05 -2.20 -3.58
CA ILE A 299 -17.30 -3.28 -2.97
C ILE A 299 -18.09 -4.57 -3.10
N VAL A 300 -17.41 -5.67 -3.39
CA VAL A 300 -18.03 -6.98 -3.54
C VAL A 300 -17.82 -7.77 -2.25
N VAL A 301 -18.89 -8.41 -1.78
CA VAL A 301 -18.90 -9.21 -0.55
C VAL A 301 -19.60 -10.54 -0.80
N GLY A 302 -19.22 -11.55 -0.01
CA GLY A 302 -19.91 -12.84 0.02
C GLY A 302 -20.99 -12.82 1.09
N ARG A 303 -22.26 -12.73 0.70
CA ARG A 303 -23.40 -12.85 1.63
C ARG A 303 -23.74 -14.33 1.83
N PRO A 304 -24.07 -14.81 3.05
CA PRO A 304 -24.53 -16.18 3.24
C PRO A 304 -25.70 -16.53 2.31
N ASP A 305 -25.65 -17.70 1.68
CA ASP A 305 -26.67 -18.17 0.73
C ASP A 305 -26.88 -19.68 0.86
N ASN A 306 -28.15 -20.11 0.92
CA ASN A 306 -28.50 -21.52 1.15
C ASN A 306 -28.19 -22.44 -0.04
N ASN A 307 -28.10 -21.90 -1.25
CA ASN A 307 -27.84 -22.68 -2.46
C ASN A 307 -26.36 -22.68 -2.82
N TRP A 308 -25.67 -21.58 -2.55
CA TRP A 308 -24.30 -21.35 -3.02
C TRP A 308 -23.25 -21.32 -1.90
N GLY A 309 -23.66 -21.42 -0.64
CA GLY A 309 -22.81 -21.15 0.52
C GLY A 309 -22.65 -19.64 0.72
N GLN A 310 -22.07 -18.96 -0.27
CA GLN A 310 -22.09 -17.51 -0.37
C GLN A 310 -22.63 -17.03 -1.73
N SER A 311 -23.45 -15.99 -1.70
CA SER A 311 -23.88 -15.19 -2.84
C SER A 311 -22.90 -14.03 -3.05
N VAL A 312 -22.48 -13.82 -4.29
CA VAL A 312 -21.63 -12.68 -4.67
C VAL A 312 -22.53 -11.44 -4.75
N THR A 313 -22.32 -10.47 -3.86
CA THR A 313 -23.14 -9.26 -3.79
C THR A 313 -22.29 -8.01 -4.01
N ALA A 314 -22.73 -7.14 -4.90
CA ALA A 314 -22.15 -5.81 -5.08
C ALA A 314 -22.84 -4.83 -4.11
N VAL A 315 -22.10 -4.28 -3.14
CA VAL A 315 -22.59 -3.22 -2.25
C VAL A 315 -22.03 -1.90 -2.79
N ALA A 316 -22.91 -0.97 -3.16
CA ALA A 316 -22.51 0.16 -3.99
C ALA A 316 -23.21 1.47 -3.65
N ILE A 317 -22.51 2.57 -3.92
CA ILE A 317 -23.03 3.94 -3.94
C ILE A 317 -23.20 4.32 -5.43
N PRO A 318 -24.42 4.59 -5.92
CA PRO A 318 -24.66 4.86 -7.34
C PRO A 318 -24.01 6.18 -7.79
N SER A 319 -23.53 6.22 -9.03
CA SER A 319 -23.05 7.46 -9.66
C SER A 319 -24.18 8.45 -9.90
N ASP A 320 -25.37 7.93 -10.23
CA ASP A 320 -26.61 8.66 -10.49
C ASP A 320 -27.75 7.92 -9.76
N PRO A 321 -28.34 8.49 -8.69
CA PRO A 321 -29.41 7.87 -7.93
C PRO A 321 -30.65 7.51 -8.77
N GLU A 322 -30.85 8.16 -9.92
CA GLU A 322 -31.97 7.86 -10.82
C GLU A 322 -31.67 6.75 -11.84
N LYS A 323 -30.41 6.27 -11.92
CA LYS A 323 -29.95 5.27 -12.89
C LYS A 323 -29.21 4.09 -12.26
N ILE A 324 -29.81 3.52 -11.23
CA ILE A 324 -29.28 2.30 -10.61
C ILE A 324 -29.49 1.12 -11.56
N PRO A 325 -28.44 0.38 -11.96
CA PRO A 325 -28.59 -0.76 -12.86
C PRO A 325 -29.34 -1.91 -12.18
N THR A 326 -30.10 -2.69 -12.95
CA THR A 326 -30.63 -3.96 -12.46
C THR A 326 -29.50 -4.99 -12.34
N ILE A 327 -29.71 -6.02 -11.54
CA ILE A 327 -28.74 -7.12 -11.43
C ILE A 327 -28.57 -7.85 -12.76
N GLU A 328 -29.63 -7.99 -13.54
CA GLU A 328 -29.59 -8.58 -14.88
C GLU A 328 -28.70 -7.75 -15.82
N ASN A 329 -28.86 -6.42 -15.84
CA ASN A 329 -28.03 -5.55 -16.68
C ASN A 329 -26.57 -5.53 -16.24
N LEU A 330 -26.30 -5.56 -14.92
CA LEU A 330 -24.93 -5.66 -14.42
C LEU A 330 -24.28 -6.98 -14.83
N ARG A 331 -25.00 -8.11 -14.69
CA ARG A 331 -24.51 -9.43 -15.09
C ARG A 331 -24.23 -9.51 -16.58
N GLU A 332 -25.12 -8.97 -17.41
CA GLU A 332 -24.96 -8.95 -18.86
C GLU A 332 -23.69 -8.19 -19.29
N GLN A 333 -23.39 -7.05 -18.66
CA GLN A 333 -22.18 -6.28 -18.94
C GLN A 333 -20.89 -6.97 -18.45
N LEU A 334 -21.00 -7.84 -17.44
CA LEU A 334 -19.86 -8.53 -16.84
C LEU A 334 -19.60 -9.93 -17.42
N ASP A 335 -20.60 -10.59 -18.02
CA ASP A 335 -20.52 -11.95 -18.58
C ASP A 335 -19.36 -12.15 -19.58
N PRO A 336 -19.00 -11.16 -20.44
CA PRO A 336 -17.84 -11.30 -21.33
C PRO A 336 -16.49 -11.38 -20.62
N PHE A 337 -16.39 -10.93 -19.37
CA PHE A 337 -15.12 -10.76 -18.64
C PHE A 337 -14.97 -11.70 -17.45
N LEU A 338 -16.08 -12.24 -16.94
CA LEU A 338 -16.10 -13.03 -15.72
C LEU A 338 -16.83 -14.35 -15.95
N PRO A 339 -16.37 -15.45 -15.32
CA PRO A 339 -17.10 -16.70 -15.36
C PRO A 339 -18.45 -16.56 -14.66
N ARG A 340 -19.47 -17.28 -15.15
CA ARG A 340 -20.87 -17.17 -14.69
C ARG A 340 -21.06 -17.30 -13.18
N TYR A 341 -20.25 -18.12 -12.51
CA TYR A 341 -20.32 -18.32 -11.06
C TYR A 341 -19.85 -17.09 -10.26
N ALA A 342 -18.94 -16.28 -10.82
CA ALA A 342 -18.39 -15.06 -10.23
C ALA A 342 -19.27 -13.82 -10.47
N LEU A 343 -20.24 -13.90 -11.38
CA LEU A 343 -21.14 -12.79 -11.65
C LEU A 343 -21.97 -12.45 -10.40
N PRO A 344 -22.11 -11.15 -10.04
CA PRO A 344 -22.96 -10.72 -8.93
C PRO A 344 -24.37 -11.28 -9.05
N LYS A 345 -24.93 -11.67 -7.91
CA LYS A 345 -26.29 -12.22 -7.77
C LYS A 345 -27.24 -11.21 -7.09
N ALA A 346 -26.70 -10.17 -6.48
CA ALA A 346 -27.45 -9.06 -5.89
C ALA A 346 -26.67 -7.74 -5.97
N ILE A 347 -27.41 -6.63 -5.89
CA ILE A 347 -26.89 -5.27 -5.69
C ILE A 347 -27.54 -4.73 -4.42
N GLU A 348 -26.72 -4.26 -3.47
CA GLU A 348 -27.16 -3.57 -2.27
C GLU A 348 -26.74 -2.10 -2.37
N ILE A 349 -27.71 -1.18 -2.33
CA ILE A 349 -27.43 0.26 -2.41
C ILE A 349 -27.30 0.83 -1.00
N VAL A 350 -26.22 1.59 -0.78
CA VAL A 350 -25.90 2.22 0.50
C VAL A 350 -25.54 3.69 0.32
N ASP A 351 -25.74 4.49 1.37
CA ASP A 351 -25.36 5.91 1.35
C ASP A 351 -23.84 6.11 1.57
N HIS A 352 -23.19 5.18 2.28
CA HIS A 352 -21.76 5.24 2.58
C HIS A 352 -21.18 3.85 2.82
N LEU A 353 -19.87 3.69 2.55
CA LEU A 353 -19.10 2.49 2.84
C LEU A 353 -18.19 2.70 4.06
N PRO A 354 -18.07 1.74 4.99
CA PRO A 354 -17.22 1.88 6.17
C PRO A 354 -15.75 1.92 5.78
N ARG A 355 -14.97 2.83 6.39
CA ARG A 355 -13.55 3.03 6.08
C ARG A 355 -12.68 3.01 7.33
N ASN A 356 -11.40 2.70 7.15
CA ASN A 356 -10.38 2.90 8.18
C ASN A 356 -9.81 4.32 8.14
N HIS A 357 -8.90 4.64 9.07
CA HIS A 357 -8.25 5.95 9.16
C HIS A 357 -7.39 6.34 7.93
N SER A 358 -6.95 5.36 7.11
CA SER A 358 -6.24 5.63 5.87
C SER A 358 -7.17 5.82 4.67
N GLY A 359 -8.49 5.79 4.88
CA GLY A 359 -9.51 5.94 3.83
C GLY A 359 -9.79 4.66 3.06
N LYS A 360 -9.24 3.51 3.44
CA LYS A 360 -9.52 2.21 2.81
C LYS A 360 -10.84 1.63 3.30
N ILE A 361 -11.68 1.12 2.39
CA ILE A 361 -12.95 0.46 2.73
C ILE A 361 -12.69 -0.81 3.56
N LEU A 362 -13.50 -1.01 4.60
CA LEU A 362 -13.44 -2.15 5.52
C LEU A 362 -14.48 -3.20 5.15
N ARG A 363 -14.12 -4.14 4.26
CA ARG A 363 -15.00 -5.20 3.74
C ARG A 363 -15.68 -6.02 4.85
N ASN A 364 -14.95 -6.32 5.92
CA ASN A 364 -15.43 -7.12 7.05
C ASN A 364 -16.48 -6.42 7.93
N ARG A 365 -16.77 -5.14 7.69
CA ARG A 365 -17.79 -4.37 8.40
C ARG A 365 -19.04 -4.14 7.55
N ILE A 366 -19.16 -4.81 6.41
CA ILE A 366 -20.24 -4.65 5.43
C ILE A 366 -21.18 -5.83 5.48
#